data_AF-A0A7S4M2K9-F1
#
_entry.id   AF-A0A7S4M2K9-F1
#
_cell.length_a   1.000
_cell.length_b   1.000
_cell.length_c   1.000
_cell.angle_alpha   90.00
_cell.angle_beta   90.00
_cell.angle_gamma   90.00
#
_symmetry.space_group_name_H-M   'P 1'
#
loop_
_entity.id
_entity.type
_entity.pdbx_description
1 polymer ?
#
loop_
_entity_poly.entity_id
_entity_poly.type
_entity_poly.pdbx_seq_one_letter_code
_entity_poly.pdbx_strand_id
1 'polypeptide(L)'
;GTKSETFPQLEREGYLKERSEATKMEWDALTQEEKDKYGYERETMEFLQILVEEQDRRIQRAKDKYETLNEVPVEVAPEMKKEIETLKEQIKELQTQSEVMGEQGDVDASMQAFNKANSLQLHLQNLEARALPKEAKRQFVDAVSGLVYSSTDNEAR
;
A
#
# COMPACT_ATOMS: atom_id res chain seq x y z
N GLY A 1 33.69 9.71 33.00
CA GLY A 1 33.29 8.91 31.83
C GLY A 1 34.52 8.19 31.33
N THR A 2 34.67 6.92 31.69
CA THR A 2 35.68 6.04 31.09
C THR A 2 35.31 5.88 29.63
N LYS A 3 36.11 6.46 28.74
CA LYS A 3 35.95 6.22 27.31
C LYS A 3 36.30 4.76 27.04
N SER A 4 35.54 4.13 26.16
CA SER A 4 35.80 2.80 25.60
C SER A 4 37.20 2.66 24.96
N GLU A 5 37.95 3.75 24.80
CA GLU A 5 39.37 3.76 24.38
C GLU A 5 40.30 2.89 25.25
N THR A 6 39.92 2.55 26.49
CA THR A 6 40.68 1.62 27.36
C THR A 6 40.40 0.14 27.11
N PHE A 7 39.39 -0.19 26.30
CA PHE A 7 39.05 -1.57 25.95
C PHE A 7 39.19 -1.78 24.43
N PRO A 8 39.70 -2.95 23.99
CA PRO A 8 39.78 -3.24 22.56
C PRO A 8 38.39 -3.17 21.93
N GLN A 9 38.25 -2.45 20.82
CA GLN A 9 37.01 -2.40 20.05
C GLN A 9 36.59 -3.84 19.69
N LEU A 10 35.38 -4.22 20.08
CA LEU A 10 34.88 -5.56 19.84
C LEU A 10 34.62 -5.75 18.33
N GLU A 11 35.38 -6.64 17.71
CA GLU A 11 35.18 -7.13 16.35
C GLU A 11 33.81 -7.81 16.20
N ARG A 12 33.38 -8.14 14.97
CA ARG A 12 32.10 -8.83 14.70
C ARG A 12 31.93 -10.14 15.50
N GLU A 13 33.03 -10.83 15.77
CA GLU A 13 33.08 -12.03 16.63
C GLU A 13 33.06 -11.71 18.13
N GLY A 14 33.45 -10.49 18.52
CA GLY A 14 33.39 -10.00 19.90
C GLY A 14 31.96 -9.86 20.43
N TYR A 15 30.99 -9.61 19.55
CA TYR A 15 29.55 -9.61 19.88
C TYR A 15 28.94 -11.02 20.01
N LEU A 16 29.65 -12.06 19.57
CA LEU A 16 29.24 -13.48 19.60
C LEU A 16 29.68 -14.21 20.88
N LYS A 17 30.21 -13.50 21.90
CA LYS A 17 30.58 -14.14 23.17
C LYS A 17 29.36 -14.79 23.83
N GLU A 18 29.42 -16.10 24.03
CA GLU A 18 28.46 -16.85 24.83
C GLU A 18 28.32 -16.18 26.20
N ARG A 19 27.11 -15.67 26.48
CA ARG A 19 26.77 -15.13 27.79
C ARG A 19 26.24 -16.29 28.63
N SER A 20 27.11 -16.89 29.43
CA SER A 20 26.67 -17.92 30.37
C SER A 20 25.69 -17.31 31.39
N GLU A 21 24.72 -18.09 31.86
CA GLU A 21 23.79 -17.65 32.90
C GLU A 21 24.53 -17.19 34.17
N ALA A 22 25.66 -17.81 34.51
CA ALA A 22 26.50 -17.39 35.64
C ALA A 22 27.05 -15.96 35.46
N THR A 23 27.56 -15.63 34.26
CA THR A 23 28.05 -14.28 33.95
C THR A 23 26.93 -13.25 33.98
N LYS A 24 25.71 -13.62 33.57
CA LYS A 24 24.54 -12.75 33.66
C LYS A 24 24.14 -12.51 35.12
N MET A 25 24.15 -13.54 35.97
CA MET A 25 23.88 -13.42 37.40
C MET A 25 24.89 -12.51 38.11
N GLU A 26 26.18 -12.64 37.78
CA GLU A 26 27.23 -11.75 38.31
C GLU A 26 27.01 -10.29 37.89
N TRP A 27 26.64 -10.06 36.63
CA TRP A 27 26.31 -8.72 36.12
C TRP A 27 25.07 -8.13 36.80
N ASP A 28 24.01 -8.93 36.95
CA ASP A 28 22.75 -8.48 37.54
C ASP A 28 22.89 -8.13 39.03
N ALA A 29 23.85 -8.75 39.73
CA ALA A 29 24.18 -8.47 41.13
C ALA A 29 24.96 -7.16 41.35
N LEU A 30 25.58 -6.59 40.31
CA LEU A 30 26.32 -5.32 40.41
C LEU A 30 25.37 -4.12 40.61
N THR A 31 25.87 -3.11 41.33
CA THR A 31 25.19 -1.82 41.45
C THR A 31 25.29 -1.02 40.14
N GLN A 32 24.39 -0.05 39.92
CA GLN A 32 24.42 0.78 38.72
C GLN A 32 25.76 1.54 38.57
N GLU A 33 26.30 2.07 39.68
CA GLU A 33 27.58 2.79 39.66
C GLU A 33 28.76 1.90 39.21
N GLU A 34 28.70 0.60 39.49
CA GLU A 34 29.68 -0.37 39.00
C GLU A 34 29.47 -0.68 37.53
N LYS A 35 28.22 -0.87 37.09
CA LYS A 35 27.85 -1.08 35.67
C LYS A 35 28.28 0.09 34.79
N ASP A 36 28.10 1.32 35.26
CA ASP A 36 28.46 2.54 34.54
C ASP A 36 29.97 2.63 34.28
N LYS A 37 30.82 2.07 35.15
CA LYS A 37 32.28 2.04 34.96
C LYS A 37 32.71 1.19 33.77
N TYR A 38 31.96 0.11 33.47
CA TYR A 38 32.21 -0.76 32.32
C TYR A 38 31.81 -0.12 31.00
N GLY A 39 30.90 0.86 30.99
CA GLY A 39 30.51 1.59 29.80
C GLY A 39 29.62 0.82 28.81
N TYR A 40 29.25 -0.43 29.12
CA TYR A 40 28.43 -1.27 28.24
C TYR A 40 27.06 -0.67 27.91
N GLU A 41 26.43 0.06 28.83
CA GLU A 41 25.15 0.71 28.57
C GLU A 41 25.27 1.82 27.53
N ARG A 42 26.38 2.57 27.58
CA ARG A 42 26.65 3.61 26.58
C ARG A 42 26.90 3.00 25.21
N GLU A 43 27.74 1.96 25.12
CA GLU A 43 28.00 1.26 23.86
C GLU A 43 26.72 0.60 23.31
N THR A 44 25.91 0.01 24.19
CA THR A 44 24.61 -0.58 23.83
C THR A 44 23.67 0.50 23.32
N MET A 45 23.62 1.67 23.96
CA MET A 45 22.81 2.80 23.51
C MET A 45 23.27 3.31 22.14
N GLU A 46 24.57 3.52 21.94
CA GLU A 46 25.14 3.93 20.64
C GLU A 46 24.81 2.91 19.54
N PHE A 47 24.89 1.61 19.84
CA PHE A 47 24.53 0.54 18.91
C PHE A 47 23.03 0.51 18.59
N LEU A 48 22.17 0.58 19.62
CA LEU A 48 20.71 0.61 19.44
C LEU A 48 20.28 1.85 18.64
N GLN A 49 20.92 2.99 18.87
CA GLN A 49 20.67 4.22 18.12
C GLN A 49 20.94 4.01 16.62
N ILE A 50 22.04 3.34 16.26
CA ILE A 50 22.34 3.01 14.85
C ILE A 50 21.25 2.11 14.25
N LEU A 51 20.78 1.10 14.99
CA LEU A 51 19.73 0.20 14.53
C LEU A 51 18.39 0.93 14.33
N VAL A 52 18.03 1.82 15.26
CA VAL A 52 16.82 2.66 15.16
C VAL A 52 16.91 3.58 13.95
N GLU A 53 18.03 4.27 13.76
CA GLU A 53 18.21 5.15 12.60
C GLU A 53 18.20 4.40 11.26
N GLU A 54 18.70 3.17 11.22
CA GLU A 54 18.61 2.33 10.03
C GLU A 54 17.16 1.91 9.77
N GLN A 55 16.44 1.52 10.82
CA GLN A 55 15.03 1.14 10.73
C GLN A 55 14.16 2.32 10.29
N ASP A 56 14.36 3.51 10.85
CA ASP A 56 13.67 4.75 10.45
C ASP A 56 13.93 5.09 8.99
N ARG A 57 15.17 4.96 8.52
CA ARG A 57 15.51 5.13 7.10
C ARG A 57 14.78 4.13 6.20
N ARG A 58 14.61 2.88 6.63
CA ARG A 58 13.86 1.86 5.89
C ARG A 58 12.37 2.19 5.86
N ILE A 59 11.80 2.59 7.00
CA ILE A 59 10.39 3.00 7.12
C ILE A 59 10.11 4.19 6.21
N GLN A 60 10.96 5.22 6.23
CA GLN A 60 10.74 6.40 5.42
C GLN A 60 10.75 6.07 3.92
N ARG A 61 11.73 5.28 3.46
CA ARG A 61 11.77 4.82 2.05
C ARG A 61 10.53 4.02 1.67
N ALA A 62 10.03 3.19 2.57
CA ALA A 62 8.80 2.44 2.34
C ALA A 62 7.58 3.37 2.27
N LYS A 63 7.47 4.33 3.18
CA LYS A 63 6.39 5.34 3.16
C LYS A 63 6.37 6.11 1.84
N ASP A 64 7.52 6.68 1.44
CA ASP A 64 7.63 7.45 0.19
C ASP A 64 7.20 6.60 -1.03
N LYS A 65 7.64 5.33 -1.06
CA LYS A 65 7.27 4.38 -2.11
C LYS A 65 5.76 4.10 -2.15
N TYR A 66 5.12 3.89 -1.00
CA TYR A 66 3.70 3.52 -0.98
C TYR A 66 2.77 4.72 -1.04
N GLU A 67 3.19 5.90 -0.59
CA GLU A 67 2.49 7.15 -0.81
C GLU A 67 2.37 7.43 -2.32
N THR A 68 3.51 7.38 -3.04
CA THR A 68 3.51 7.53 -4.50
C THR A 68 2.68 6.48 -5.22
N LEU A 69 2.71 5.21 -4.80
CA LEU A 69 1.87 4.15 -5.39
C LEU A 69 0.38 4.32 -5.09
N ASN A 70 0.03 4.81 -3.90
CA ASN A 70 -1.36 5.03 -3.49
C ASN A 70 -1.99 6.24 -4.19
N GLU A 71 -1.18 7.23 -4.58
CA GLU A 71 -1.63 8.42 -5.32
C GLU A 71 -1.93 8.13 -6.79
N VAL A 72 -1.39 7.05 -7.38
CA VAL A 72 -1.66 6.69 -8.77
C VAL A 72 -3.15 6.38 -8.92
N PRO A 73 -3.92 7.19 -9.68
CA PRO A 73 -5.32 6.91 -9.91
C PRO A 73 -5.46 5.57 -10.62
N VAL A 74 -6.38 4.73 -10.14
CA VAL A 74 -6.75 3.52 -10.88
C VAL A 74 -7.48 3.96 -12.13
N GLU A 75 -6.77 4.01 -13.24
CA GLU A 75 -7.39 4.27 -14.53
C GLU A 75 -8.22 3.07 -14.97
N VAL A 76 -9.40 3.36 -15.49
CA VAL A 76 -10.22 2.37 -16.20
C VAL A 76 -9.41 1.83 -17.38
N ALA A 77 -9.39 0.51 -17.54
CA ALA A 77 -8.68 -0.15 -18.63
C ALA A 77 -9.05 0.48 -19.99
N PRO A 78 -8.08 0.74 -20.88
CA PRO A 78 -8.34 1.40 -22.16
C PRO A 78 -9.31 0.63 -23.05
N GLU A 79 -9.36 -0.70 -22.90
CA GLU A 79 -10.33 -1.57 -23.59
C GLU A 79 -11.77 -1.30 -23.13
N MET A 80 -11.99 -1.19 -21.81
CA MET A 80 -13.31 -0.83 -21.26
C MET A 80 -13.73 0.59 -21.64
N LYS A 81 -12.79 1.53 -21.70
CA LYS A 81 -13.08 2.90 -22.20
C LYS A 81 -13.58 2.86 -23.64
N LYS A 82 -12.91 2.10 -24.52
CA LYS A 82 -13.33 1.92 -25.92
C LYS A 82 -14.71 1.26 -26.04
N GLU A 83 -14.97 0.23 -25.24
CA GLU A 83 -16.28 -0.45 -25.25
C GLU A 83 -17.43 0.46 -24.79
N ILE A 84 -17.17 1.34 -23.81
CA ILE A 84 -18.14 2.37 -23.38
C ILE A 84 -18.39 3.37 -24.50
N GLU A 85 -17.35 3.83 -25.21
CA GLU A 85 -17.50 4.76 -26.33
C GLU A 85 -18.27 4.15 -27.50
N THR A 86 -17.97 2.91 -27.89
CA THR A 86 -18.70 2.23 -28.98
C THR A 86 -20.18 2.02 -28.64
N LEU A 87 -20.49 1.63 -27.39
CA LEU A 87 -21.88 1.50 -26.94
C LEU A 87 -22.61 2.86 -26.93
N LYS A 88 -21.94 3.96 -26.53
CA LYS A 88 -22.53 5.31 -26.58
C LYS A 88 -22.87 5.73 -28.01
N GLU A 89 -21.99 5.41 -28.96
CA GLU A 89 -22.21 5.73 -30.37
C GLU A 89 -23.37 4.90 -30.95
N GLN A 90 -23.43 3.60 -30.66
CA GLN A 90 -24.54 2.72 -31.06
C GLN A 90 -25.90 3.15 -30.49
N ILE A 91 -25.94 3.57 -29.22
CA ILE A 91 -27.16 4.08 -28.59
C ILE A 91 -27.61 5.35 -29.31
N LYS A 92 -26.69 6.29 -29.57
CA LYS A 92 -27.00 7.54 -30.26
C LYS A 92 -27.54 7.27 -31.67
N GLU A 93 -26.92 6.37 -32.41
CA GLU A 93 -27.36 6.01 -33.75
C GLU A 93 -28.77 5.40 -33.75
N LEU A 94 -29.04 4.46 -32.83
CA LEU A 94 -30.37 3.85 -32.70
C LEU A 94 -31.45 4.85 -32.25
N GLN A 95 -31.10 5.83 -31.41
CA GLN A 95 -32.01 6.91 -31.02
C GLN A 95 -32.36 7.80 -32.22
N THR A 96 -31.36 8.23 -33.00
CA THR A 96 -31.59 9.01 -34.23
C THR A 96 -32.41 8.21 -35.26
N GLN A 97 -32.12 6.92 -35.45
CA GLN A 97 -32.91 6.06 -36.34
C GLN A 97 -34.37 5.94 -35.86
N SER A 98 -34.58 5.80 -34.54
CA SER A 98 -35.92 5.76 -33.95
C SER A 98 -36.70 7.05 -34.20
N GLU A 99 -36.08 8.21 -34.06
CA GLU A 99 -36.70 9.52 -34.32
C GLU A 99 -37.11 9.66 -35.79
N VAL A 100 -36.20 9.35 -36.72
CA VAL A 100 -36.46 9.42 -38.16
C VAL A 100 -37.59 8.47 -38.58
N MET A 101 -37.59 7.23 -38.10
CA MET A 101 -38.65 6.26 -38.40
C MET A 101 -40.00 6.70 -37.81
N GLY A 102 -39.98 7.33 -36.63
CA GLY A 102 -41.17 7.92 -36.01
C GLY A 102 -41.76 9.07 -36.83
N GLU A 103 -40.91 9.96 -37.34
CA GLU A 103 -41.33 11.07 -38.22
C GLU A 103 -41.89 10.58 -39.56
N GLN A 104 -41.38 9.46 -40.07
CA GLN A 104 -41.87 8.82 -41.30
C GLN A 104 -43.18 8.04 -41.12
N GLY A 105 -43.65 7.91 -39.88
CA GLY A 105 -44.89 7.19 -39.54
C GLY A 105 -44.73 5.67 -39.40
N ASP A 106 -43.50 5.14 -39.43
CA ASP A 106 -43.21 3.73 -39.16
C ASP A 106 -43.02 3.51 -37.64
N VAL A 107 -44.17 3.48 -36.94
CA VAL A 107 -44.23 3.39 -35.48
C VAL A 107 -43.66 2.07 -34.97
N ASP A 108 -43.87 0.97 -35.69
CA ASP A 108 -43.39 -0.36 -35.29
C ASP A 108 -41.85 -0.45 -35.37
N ALA A 109 -41.26 0.03 -36.46
CA ALA A 109 -39.80 0.07 -36.60
C ALA A 109 -39.15 1.03 -35.60
N SER A 110 -39.76 2.20 -35.38
CA SER A 110 -39.33 3.17 -34.37
C SER A 110 -39.29 2.55 -32.96
N MET A 111 -40.38 1.87 -32.55
CA MET A 111 -40.44 1.19 -31.25
C MET A 111 -39.38 0.08 -31.11
N GLN A 112 -39.06 -0.65 -32.17
CA GLN A 112 -38.01 -1.66 -32.13
C GLN A 112 -36.62 -1.05 -31.96
N ALA A 113 -36.30 0.04 -32.67
CA ALA A 113 -35.04 0.76 -32.54
C ALA A 113 -34.89 1.37 -31.14
N PHE A 114 -35.96 1.97 -30.62
CA PHE A 114 -36.01 2.52 -29.26
C PHE A 114 -35.78 1.45 -28.18
N ASN A 115 -36.45 0.30 -28.28
CA ASN A 115 -36.27 -0.80 -27.33
C ASN A 115 -34.84 -1.36 -27.34
N LYS A 116 -34.21 -1.45 -28.53
CA LYS A 116 -32.81 -1.83 -28.65
C LYS A 116 -31.89 -0.80 -27.99
N ALA A 117 -32.11 0.50 -28.22
CA ALA A 117 -31.35 1.56 -27.57
C ALA A 117 -31.45 1.47 -26.04
N ASN A 118 -32.64 1.24 -25.49
CA ASN A 118 -32.84 1.07 -24.04
C ASN A 118 -32.10 -0.16 -23.49
N SER A 119 -32.10 -1.28 -24.22
CA SER A 119 -31.36 -2.48 -23.80
C SER A 119 -29.85 -2.24 -23.75
N LEU A 120 -29.30 -1.51 -24.74
CA LEU A 120 -27.89 -1.12 -24.76
C LEU A 120 -27.58 -0.09 -23.68
N GLN A 121 -28.51 0.80 -23.35
CA GLN A 121 -28.35 1.78 -22.29
C GLN A 121 -28.28 1.12 -20.91
N LEU A 122 -29.05 0.05 -20.67
CA LEU A 122 -28.91 -0.78 -19.47
C LEU A 122 -27.55 -1.49 -19.43
N HIS A 123 -27.08 -1.98 -20.58
CA HIS A 123 -25.74 -2.61 -20.67
C HIS A 123 -24.63 -1.58 -20.38
N LEU A 124 -24.75 -0.37 -20.93
CA LEU A 124 -23.84 0.76 -20.67
C LEU A 124 -23.78 1.08 -19.17
N GLN A 125 -24.92 1.21 -18.51
CA GLN A 125 -24.96 1.50 -17.06
C GLN A 125 -24.25 0.43 -16.24
N ASN A 126 -24.43 -0.85 -16.59
CA ASN A 126 -23.74 -1.95 -15.93
C ASN A 126 -22.23 -1.93 -16.18
N LEU A 127 -21.80 -1.58 -17.39
CA LEU A 127 -20.39 -1.43 -17.76
C LEU A 127 -19.76 -0.24 -17.04
N GLU A 128 -20.43 0.91 -17.00
CA GLU A 128 -19.98 2.11 -16.28
C GLU A 128 -19.89 1.83 -14.76
N ALA A 129 -20.87 1.12 -14.19
CA ALA A 129 -20.84 0.67 -12.78
C ALA A 129 -19.64 -0.25 -12.48
N ARG A 130 -19.25 -1.10 -13.43
CA ARG A 130 -18.05 -1.95 -13.33
C ARG A 130 -16.75 -1.21 -13.61
N ALA A 131 -16.81 -0.18 -14.44
CA ALA A 131 -15.70 0.69 -14.81
C ALA A 131 -15.35 1.69 -13.72
N LEU A 132 -16.28 2.00 -12.81
CA LEU A 132 -15.97 2.79 -11.62
C LEU A 132 -14.76 2.16 -10.91
N PRO A 133 -13.69 2.93 -10.66
CA PRO A 133 -12.51 2.39 -10.02
C PRO A 133 -12.92 1.89 -8.64
N LYS A 134 -12.84 0.57 -8.46
CA LYS A 134 -12.90 -0.04 -7.12
C LYS A 134 -11.83 0.66 -6.29
N GLU A 135 -12.16 1.03 -5.05
CA GLU A 135 -11.22 1.71 -4.15
C GLU A 135 -9.86 1.03 -4.27
N ALA A 136 -8.88 1.81 -4.74
CA ALA A 136 -7.55 1.28 -4.99
C ALA A 136 -7.05 0.62 -3.71
N LYS A 137 -6.50 -0.59 -3.81
CA LYS A 137 -5.86 -1.23 -2.67
C LYS A 137 -4.76 -0.30 -2.17
N ARG A 138 -5.00 0.35 -1.04
CA ARG A 138 -3.99 1.22 -0.42
C ARG A 138 -3.05 0.36 0.40
N GLN A 139 -1.77 0.69 0.33
CA GLN A 139 -0.76 0.07 1.16
C GLN A 139 -0.28 1.06 2.21
N PHE A 140 -0.13 0.58 3.43
CA PHE A 140 0.30 1.37 4.57
C PHE A 140 1.55 0.74 5.17
N VAL A 141 2.36 1.57 5.83
CA VAL A 141 3.60 1.15 6.47
C VAL A 141 3.45 1.37 7.97
N ASP A 142 3.68 0.32 8.74
CA ASP A 142 3.74 0.38 10.19
C ASP A 142 4.90 1.26 10.66
N ALA A 143 4.66 2.10 11.66
CA ALA A 143 5.59 3.13 12.10
C ALA A 143 6.78 2.60 12.92
N VAL A 144 6.77 1.32 13.32
CA VAL A 144 7.78 0.73 14.21
C VAL A 144 8.52 -0.40 13.49
N SER A 145 7.78 -1.36 12.99
CA SER A 145 8.30 -2.55 12.30
C SER A 145 8.63 -2.28 10.83
N GLY A 146 8.05 -1.24 10.23
CA GLY A 146 8.15 -1.00 8.78
C GLY A 146 7.43 -2.05 7.93
N LEU A 147 6.59 -2.88 8.55
CA LEU A 147 5.79 -3.87 7.85
C LEU A 147 4.74 -3.18 6.98
N VAL A 148 4.49 -3.75 5.80
CA VAL A 148 3.53 -3.22 4.83
C VAL A 148 2.25 -4.02 4.92
N TYR A 149 1.12 -3.33 5.10
CA TYR A 149 -0.21 -3.94 5.15
C TYR A 149 -1.16 -3.24 4.17
N SER A 150 -2.18 -3.98 3.70
CA SER A 150 -3.16 -3.44 2.75
C SER A 150 -4.42 -2.97 3.48
N SER A 151 -5.12 -1.97 2.91
CA SER A 151 -6.49 -1.61 3.31
C SER A 151 -7.50 -2.78 3.27
N THR A 152 -7.14 -3.88 2.62
CA THR A 152 -7.98 -5.09 2.49
C THR A 152 -7.50 -6.27 3.33
N ASP A 153 -6.40 -6.16 4.08
CA ASP A 153 -6.02 -7.19 5.04
C ASP A 153 -6.88 -7.09 6.30
N ASN A 154 -7.28 -8.24 6.82
CA ASN A 154 -7.98 -8.40 8.09
C ASN A 154 -6.99 -8.83 9.18
N GLU A 155 -7.30 -8.53 10.44
CA GLU A 155 -6.46 -8.86 11.62
C GLU A 155 -6.14 -10.37 11.79
N ALA A 156 -6.76 -11.23 10.99
CA ALA A 156 -6.60 -12.68 11.05
C ALA A 156 -5.38 -13.22 10.25
N ARG A 157 -4.51 -12.36 9.74
CA ARG A 157 -3.32 -12.72 8.95
C ARG A 157 -2.01 -12.40 9.65
#